data_AF-A0A1Q7VED2-F1
#
_entry.id   AF-A0A1Q7VED2-F1
#
_cell.length_a   1.000
_cell.length_b   1.000
_cell.length_c   1.000
_cell.angle_alpha   90.00
_cell.angle_beta   90.00
_cell.angle_gamma   90.00
#
_symmetry.space_group_name_H-M   'P 1'
#
loop_
_entity.id
_entity.type
_entity.pdbx_description
1 polymer ?
#
loop_
_entity_poly.entity_id
_entity_poly.type
_entity_poly.pdbx_seq_one_letter_code
_entity_poly.pdbx_strand_id
1 'polypeptide(L)'
;MRRFFAVLLCSVSLLANPAFGQSVAIAPVRVAAGAVLKFHLQTRLNQTTGDALDALPKGTVLEVGMLDSVDSDIDRDGTEFHGTLVTPLLMEGEVIVHSEAEVRGLLVLLRSKSHPEGFRYELLVTGLTDRGKSYDLTASLNPSFVDTATQPAADSKSATK
;
A
#
# COMPACT_ATOMS: atom_id res chain seq x y z
N MET A 1 31.70 -57.29 -52.78
CA MET A 1 31.96 -56.34 -51.67
C MET A 1 30.73 -55.47 -51.50
N ARG A 2 30.01 -55.55 -50.38
CA ARG A 2 28.75 -54.82 -50.16
C ARG A 2 28.51 -54.61 -48.67
N ARG A 3 28.83 -53.42 -48.15
CA ARG A 3 28.47 -52.86 -46.82
C ARG A 3 28.65 -51.33 -46.98
N PHE A 4 27.83 -50.41 -46.50
CA PHE A 4 27.08 -50.32 -45.25
C PHE A 4 25.87 -49.39 -45.47
N PHE A 5 24.70 -49.80 -44.96
CA PHE A 5 23.63 -48.86 -44.61
C PHE A 5 23.98 -48.27 -43.24
N ALA A 6 24.09 -46.95 -43.14
CA ALA A 6 24.15 -46.24 -41.86
C ALA A 6 22.84 -45.47 -41.70
N VAL A 7 22.03 -45.95 -40.75
CA VAL A 7 20.76 -45.39 -40.31
C VAL A 7 20.87 -45.17 -38.80
N LEU A 8 20.19 -44.13 -38.29
CA LEU A 8 19.88 -43.84 -36.88
C LEU A 8 21.05 -43.23 -36.06
N LEU A 9 20.89 -42.26 -35.15
CA LEU A 9 19.74 -41.70 -34.43
C LEU A 9 19.96 -40.18 -34.23
N CYS A 10 18.92 -39.39 -34.46
CA CYS A 10 18.86 -38.01 -33.97
C CYS A 10 18.14 -38.05 -32.61
N SER A 11 18.88 -38.19 -31.51
CA SER A 11 18.33 -38.11 -30.16
C SER A 11 18.37 -36.68 -29.66
N VAL A 12 17.34 -35.90 -29.98
CA VAL A 12 17.09 -34.59 -29.37
C VAL A 12 16.47 -34.85 -27.99
N SER A 13 17.30 -34.78 -26.96
CA SER A 13 16.86 -34.80 -25.57
C SER A 13 16.09 -33.51 -25.29
N LEU A 14 14.77 -33.54 -25.43
CA LEU A 14 13.88 -32.52 -24.87
C LEU A 14 13.98 -32.63 -23.35
N LEU A 15 14.89 -31.87 -22.73
CA LEU A 15 14.84 -31.56 -21.31
C LEU A 15 13.59 -30.71 -21.09
N ALA A 16 12.45 -31.39 -20.87
CA ALA A 16 11.30 -30.77 -20.26
C ALA A 16 11.71 -30.41 -18.82
N ASN A 17 12.27 -29.20 -18.64
CA ASN A 17 12.31 -28.59 -17.33
C ASN A 17 10.85 -28.42 -16.92
N PRO A 18 10.37 -29.11 -15.86
CA PRO A 18 9.17 -28.62 -15.22
C PRO A 18 9.54 -27.25 -14.68
N ALA A 19 9.06 -26.20 -15.33
CA ALA A 19 8.97 -24.90 -14.71
C ALA A 19 7.96 -25.06 -13.58
N PHE A 20 8.43 -25.59 -12.44
CA PHE A 20 7.76 -25.42 -11.17
C PHE A 20 7.71 -23.92 -10.96
N GLY A 21 6.59 -23.30 -11.34
CA GLY A 21 6.29 -21.95 -10.95
C GLY A 21 6.40 -21.93 -9.43
N GLN A 22 7.43 -21.26 -8.92
CA GLN A 22 7.54 -21.02 -7.49
C GLN A 22 6.22 -20.35 -7.08
N SER A 23 5.45 -21.00 -6.21
CA SER A 23 4.27 -20.37 -5.64
C SER A 23 4.77 -19.21 -4.80
N VAL A 24 4.73 -18.02 -5.38
CA VAL A 24 5.01 -16.75 -4.73
C VAL A 24 4.04 -16.64 -3.55
N ALA A 25 4.53 -16.90 -2.34
CA ALA A 25 3.71 -16.92 -1.14
C ALA A 25 3.71 -15.50 -0.56
N ILE A 26 2.72 -14.71 -0.95
CA ILE A 26 2.55 -13.33 -0.49
C ILE A 26 2.16 -13.39 0.99
N ALA A 27 2.88 -12.66 1.84
CA ALA A 27 2.59 -12.62 3.27
C ALA A 27 1.16 -12.07 3.51
N PRO A 28 0.31 -12.77 4.28
CA PRO A 28 -1.06 -12.34 4.49
C PRO A 28 -1.14 -11.14 5.44
N VAL A 29 -2.18 -10.33 5.25
CA VAL A 29 -2.58 -9.26 6.15
C VAL A 29 -3.79 -9.73 6.95
N ARG A 30 -3.70 -9.68 8.28
CA ARG A 30 -4.79 -10.04 9.18
C ARG A 30 -4.98 -8.97 10.23
N VAL A 31 -6.19 -8.45 10.32
CA VAL A 31 -6.58 -7.38 11.25
C VAL A 31 -7.90 -7.76 11.88
N ALA A 32 -7.96 -7.73 13.21
CA ALA A 32 -9.19 -7.99 13.94
C ALA A 32 -10.05 -6.72 14.04
N ALA A 33 -11.37 -6.89 14.06
CA ALA A 33 -12.27 -5.83 14.48
C ALA A 33 -11.90 -5.36 15.90
N GLY A 34 -11.99 -4.05 16.14
CA GLY A 34 -11.56 -3.39 17.37
C GLY A 34 -10.05 -3.09 17.44
N ALA A 35 -9.24 -3.55 16.48
CA ALA A 35 -7.83 -3.14 16.42
C ALA A 35 -7.71 -1.64 16.08
N VAL A 36 -6.73 -0.96 16.67
CA VAL A 36 -6.40 0.43 16.30
C VAL A 36 -5.14 0.43 15.44
N LEU A 37 -5.24 0.97 14.24
CA LEU A 37 -4.15 1.05 13.28
C LEU A 37 -3.75 2.51 13.03
N LYS A 38 -2.47 2.75 12.76
CA LYS A 38 -1.94 4.08 12.42
C LYS A 38 -1.68 4.16 10.93
N PHE A 39 -2.50 4.93 10.23
CA PHE A 39 -2.33 5.20 8.81
C PHE A 39 -1.62 6.54 8.62
N HIS A 40 -0.68 6.59 7.70
CA HIS A 40 0.04 7.80 7.33
C HIS A 40 -0.53 8.37 6.03
N LEU A 41 -0.95 9.63 6.05
CA LEU A 41 -1.45 10.33 4.87
C LEU A 41 -0.35 10.38 3.78
N GLN A 42 -0.62 9.82 2.61
CA GLN A 42 0.36 9.65 1.54
C GLN A 42 0.35 10.82 0.55
N THR A 43 -0.77 11.02 -0.15
CA THR A 43 -0.86 12.04 -1.19
C THR A 43 -2.28 12.56 -1.33
N ARG A 44 -2.37 13.78 -1.87
CA ARG A 44 -3.61 14.53 -2.12
C ARG A 44 -4.29 13.98 -3.37
N LEU A 45 -5.21 13.02 -3.20
CA LEU A 45 -6.09 12.59 -4.29
C LEU A 45 -7.18 13.66 -4.42
N ASN A 46 -6.99 14.62 -5.34
CA ASN A 46 -7.92 15.73 -5.62
C ASN A 46 -7.87 16.87 -4.60
N GLN A 47 -6.95 17.83 -4.79
CA GLN A 47 -7.06 19.15 -4.16
C GLN A 47 -8.28 19.86 -4.74
N THR A 48 -9.44 19.73 -4.10
CA THR A 48 -10.58 20.60 -4.37
C THR A 48 -10.35 21.89 -3.61
N THR A 49 -9.75 22.86 -4.31
CA THR A 49 -9.40 24.22 -3.86
C THR A 49 -10.27 24.71 -2.69
N GLY A 50 -9.81 24.51 -1.45
CA GLY A 50 -10.35 25.16 -0.25
C GLY A 50 -10.81 24.27 0.91
N ASP A 51 -10.69 22.93 0.86
CA ASP A 51 -11.02 22.12 2.04
C ASP A 51 -9.90 22.11 3.09
N ALA A 52 -10.24 22.20 4.37
CA ALA A 52 -9.27 22.17 5.48
C ALA A 52 -8.50 20.84 5.53
N LEU A 53 -9.12 19.76 5.05
CA LEU A 53 -8.45 18.46 4.93
C LEU A 53 -7.33 18.47 3.88
N ASP A 54 -7.46 19.27 2.82
CA ASP A 54 -6.45 19.37 1.76
C ASP A 54 -5.15 20.02 2.26
N ALA A 55 -5.25 20.82 3.32
CA ALA A 55 -4.12 21.49 3.93
C ALA A 55 -3.38 20.61 4.94
N LEU A 56 -3.87 19.41 5.26
CA LEU A 56 -3.15 18.46 6.12
C LEU A 56 -1.77 18.11 5.54
N PRO A 57 -0.72 18.13 6.38
CA PRO A 57 0.61 17.71 5.97
C PRO A 57 0.64 16.23 5.55
N LYS A 58 1.42 15.91 4.52
CA LYS A 58 1.80 14.52 4.22
C LYS A 58 2.44 13.89 5.46
N GLY A 59 2.11 12.63 5.73
CA GLY A 59 2.56 11.90 6.91
C GLY A 59 1.70 12.13 8.16
N THR A 60 0.68 13.00 8.10
CA THR A 60 -0.33 13.12 9.18
C THR A 60 -0.84 11.74 9.54
N VAL A 61 -0.87 11.44 10.83
CA VAL A 61 -1.27 10.13 11.35
C VAL A 61 -2.76 10.12 11.60
N LEU A 62 -3.44 9.14 11.01
CA LEU A 62 -4.83 8.82 11.26
C LEU A 62 -4.85 7.56 12.14
N GLU A 63 -5.30 7.69 13.39
CA GLU A 63 -5.53 6.54 14.27
C GLU A 63 -6.95 6.02 14.00
N VAL A 64 -7.03 4.84 13.38
CA VAL A 64 -8.29 4.25 12.92
C VAL A 64 -8.61 3.02 13.76
N GLY A 65 -9.73 3.06 14.46
CA GLY A 65 -10.34 1.91 15.11
C GLY A 65 -11.10 1.09 14.06
N MET A 66 -10.64 -0.12 13.81
CA MET A 66 -11.21 -0.99 12.78
C MET A 66 -12.57 -1.51 13.24
N LEU A 67 -13.60 -1.34 12.42
CA LEU A 67 -14.93 -1.91 12.68
C LEU A 67 -15.05 -3.33 12.12
N ASP A 68 -14.41 -3.55 10.97
CA ASP A 68 -14.39 -4.84 10.28
C ASP A 68 -13.11 -5.62 10.60
N SER A 69 -13.20 -6.95 10.59
CA SER A 69 -12.02 -7.80 10.45
C SER A 69 -11.60 -7.88 8.99
N VAL A 70 -10.30 -7.90 8.72
CA VAL A 70 -9.75 -8.10 7.37
C VAL A 70 -8.76 -9.25 7.41
N ASP A 71 -8.89 -10.20 6.48
CA ASP A 71 -7.95 -11.31 6.28
C ASP A 71 -7.72 -11.54 4.80
N SER A 72 -6.52 -11.23 4.29
CA SER A 72 -6.21 -11.35 2.86
C SER A 72 -6.19 -12.79 2.32
N ASP A 73 -6.24 -13.81 3.18
CA ASP A 73 -6.40 -15.20 2.73
C ASP A 73 -7.87 -15.52 2.39
N ILE A 74 -8.80 -14.72 2.91
CA ILE A 74 -10.25 -14.90 2.76
C ILE A 74 -10.83 -13.80 1.86
N ASP A 75 -10.45 -12.56 2.14
CA ASP A 75 -10.90 -11.35 1.48
C ASP A 75 -10.14 -11.12 0.18
N ARG A 76 -10.85 -10.61 -0.82
CA ARG A 76 -10.28 -10.35 -2.14
C ARG A 76 -9.59 -8.99 -2.18
N ASP A 77 -8.66 -8.85 -3.11
CA ASP A 77 -8.19 -7.53 -3.54
C ASP A 77 -9.38 -6.61 -3.88
N GLY A 78 -9.34 -5.39 -3.37
CA GLY A 78 -10.42 -4.40 -3.46
C GLY A 78 -11.54 -4.55 -2.43
N THR A 79 -11.45 -5.48 -1.47
CA THR A 79 -12.44 -5.58 -0.39
C THR A 79 -12.42 -4.31 0.47
N GLU A 80 -13.59 -3.73 0.69
CA GLU A 80 -13.74 -2.55 1.53
C GLU A 80 -13.64 -2.91 3.02
N PHE A 81 -13.06 -2.01 3.80
CA PHE A 81 -13.13 -2.05 5.26
C PHE A 81 -13.61 -0.71 5.81
N HIS A 82 -14.23 -0.76 6.97
CA HIS A 82 -14.72 0.39 7.71
C HIS A 82 -13.99 0.54 9.03
N GLY A 83 -13.89 1.79 9.48
CA GLY A 83 -13.32 2.16 10.76
C GLY A 83 -13.93 3.45 11.29
N THR A 84 -13.50 3.84 12.48
CA THR A 84 -13.74 5.19 13.00
C THR A 84 -12.43 5.84 13.39
N LEU A 85 -12.36 7.16 13.25
CA LEU A 85 -11.21 7.92 13.70
C LEU A 85 -11.19 7.99 15.23
N VAL A 86 -10.13 7.49 15.86
CA VAL A 86 -10.01 7.43 17.33
C VAL A 86 -9.71 8.81 17.92
N THR A 87 -8.86 9.59 17.24
CA THR A 87 -8.42 10.91 17.70
C THR A 87 -8.74 11.98 16.67
N PRO A 88 -9.24 13.18 17.06
CA PRO A 88 -9.55 14.22 16.09
C PRO A 88 -8.31 14.65 15.29
N LEU A 89 -8.50 14.99 14.02
CA LEU A 89 -7.44 15.62 13.22
C LEU A 89 -7.45 17.12 13.48
N LEU A 90 -6.25 17.64 13.74
CA LEU A 90 -6.01 19.05 14.05
C LEU A 90 -5.17 19.70 12.95
N MET A 91 -5.49 20.95 12.61
CA MET A 91 -4.65 21.80 11.79
C MET A 91 -4.58 23.18 12.44
N GLU A 92 -3.36 23.68 12.66
CA GLU A 92 -3.12 24.98 13.34
C GLU A 92 -3.84 25.11 14.71
N GLY A 93 -4.14 23.98 15.37
CA GLY A 93 -4.84 23.94 16.65
C GLY A 93 -6.38 23.83 16.55
N GLU A 94 -6.94 23.86 15.34
CA GLU A 94 -8.37 23.71 15.10
C GLU A 94 -8.73 22.27 14.71
N VAL A 95 -9.89 21.79 15.17
CA VAL A 95 -10.43 20.49 14.77
C VAL A 95 -10.99 20.59 13.36
N ILE A 96 -10.37 19.86 12.44
CA ILE A 96 -10.80 19.79 11.03
C ILE A 96 -11.61 18.52 10.72
N VAL A 97 -11.36 17.45 11.48
CA VAL A 97 -12.12 16.20 11.47
C VAL A 97 -12.30 15.74 12.90
N HIS A 98 -13.54 15.51 13.31
CA HIS A 98 -13.84 15.06 14.66
C HIS A 98 -13.43 13.60 14.87
N SER A 99 -13.15 13.24 16.12
CA SER A 99 -13.15 11.83 16.52
C SER A 99 -14.51 11.20 16.19
N GLU A 100 -14.52 9.90 15.97
CA GLU A 100 -15.66 9.11 15.50
C GLU A 100 -16.10 9.41 14.06
N ALA A 101 -15.34 10.21 13.30
CA ALA A 101 -15.53 10.30 11.86
C ALA A 101 -15.39 8.91 11.23
N GLU A 102 -16.29 8.59 10.31
CA GLU A 102 -16.30 7.31 9.63
C GLU A 102 -15.12 7.23 8.67
N VAL A 103 -14.46 6.08 8.64
CA VAL A 103 -13.31 5.79 7.79
C VAL A 103 -13.72 4.69 6.83
N ARG A 104 -13.46 4.89 5.53
CA ARG A 104 -13.56 3.85 4.51
C ARG A 104 -12.19 3.58 3.92
N GLY A 105 -11.88 2.31 3.69
CA GLY A 105 -10.65 1.89 3.05
C GLY A 105 -10.79 0.62 2.24
N LEU A 106 -9.67 0.18 1.67
CA LEU A 106 -9.55 -0.98 0.80
C LEU A 106 -8.38 -1.87 1.24
N LEU A 107 -8.58 -3.17 1.21
CA LEU A 107 -7.50 -4.16 1.09
C LEU A 107 -7.03 -4.18 -0.36
N VAL A 108 -5.74 -3.93 -0.59
CA VAL A 108 -5.17 -3.86 -1.94
C VAL A 108 -3.95 -4.75 -2.10
N LEU A 109 -3.81 -5.38 -3.26
CA LEU A 109 -2.62 -6.12 -3.66
C LEU A 109 -1.74 -5.24 -4.57
N LEU A 110 -0.66 -4.71 -4.00
CA LEU A 110 0.20 -3.75 -4.66
C LEU A 110 1.47 -4.41 -5.20
N ARG A 111 1.87 -4.03 -6.42
CA ARG A 111 3.19 -4.37 -6.95
C ARG A 111 4.25 -3.66 -6.13
N SER A 112 5.23 -4.40 -5.65
CA SER A 112 6.31 -3.88 -4.81
C SER A 112 7.69 -4.28 -5.33
N LYS A 113 8.51 -3.29 -5.67
CA LYS A 113 9.91 -3.52 -6.07
C LYS A 113 10.81 -3.90 -4.89
N SER A 114 10.38 -3.61 -3.67
CA SER A 114 11.15 -3.87 -2.44
C SER A 114 10.76 -5.17 -1.74
N HIS A 115 9.74 -5.88 -2.22
CA HIS A 115 9.30 -7.15 -1.64
C HIS A 115 9.80 -8.33 -2.49
N PRO A 116 10.33 -9.41 -1.87
CA PRO A 116 10.89 -10.56 -2.60
C PRO A 116 9.93 -11.17 -3.63
N GLU A 117 8.64 -11.18 -3.28
CA GLU A 117 7.55 -11.74 -4.07
C GLU A 117 7.06 -10.83 -5.19
N GLY A 118 7.54 -9.58 -5.26
CA GLY A 118 7.12 -8.59 -6.26
C GLY A 118 5.74 -7.97 -6.01
N PHE A 119 4.99 -8.47 -5.02
CA PHE A 119 3.67 -8.00 -4.61
C PHE A 119 3.55 -8.02 -3.07
N ARG A 120 2.64 -7.20 -2.53
CA ARG A 120 2.26 -7.22 -1.11
C ARG A 120 0.81 -6.79 -0.92
N TYR A 121 0.14 -7.37 0.06
CA TYR A 121 -1.13 -6.83 0.54
C TYR A 121 -0.91 -5.58 1.39
N GLU A 122 -1.85 -4.65 1.33
CA GLU A 122 -1.83 -3.43 2.11
C GLU A 122 -3.26 -2.94 2.40
N LEU A 123 -3.42 -2.22 3.50
CA LEU A 123 -4.66 -1.49 3.80
C LEU A 123 -4.46 -0.02 3.43
N LEU A 124 -5.37 0.51 2.63
CA LEU A 124 -5.43 1.92 2.26
C LEU A 124 -6.71 2.54 2.79
N VAL A 125 -6.61 3.63 3.54
CA VAL A 125 -7.76 4.52 3.77
C VAL A 125 -7.96 5.35 2.52
N THR A 126 -9.19 5.36 1.99
CA THR A 126 -9.55 6.05 0.75
C THR A 126 -10.50 7.22 0.98
N GLY A 127 -11.14 7.30 2.14
CA GLY A 127 -11.96 8.45 2.49
C GLY A 127 -12.37 8.51 3.95
N LEU A 128 -12.82 9.70 4.33
CA LEU A 128 -13.39 10.01 5.64
C LEU A 128 -14.77 10.65 5.47
N THR A 129 -15.67 10.39 6.40
CA THR A 129 -16.94 11.11 6.51
C THR A 129 -17.10 11.65 7.94
N ASP A 130 -17.14 12.98 8.07
CA ASP A 130 -17.34 13.67 9.34
C ASP A 130 -18.64 14.47 9.27
N ARG A 131 -19.60 14.14 10.15
CA ARG A 131 -20.89 14.82 10.26
C ARG A 131 -21.62 15.01 8.92
N GLY A 132 -21.54 13.98 8.06
CA GLY A 132 -22.18 13.98 6.74
C GLY A 132 -21.40 14.68 5.63
N LYS A 133 -20.22 15.24 5.92
CA LYS A 133 -19.29 15.73 4.91
C LYS A 133 -18.25 14.67 4.61
N SER A 134 -18.10 14.32 3.34
CA SER A 134 -17.16 13.31 2.87
C SER A 134 -15.92 13.92 2.24
N TYR A 135 -14.79 13.27 2.45
CA TYR A 135 -13.48 13.68 1.99
C TYR A 135 -12.75 12.49 1.39
N ASP A 136 -12.23 12.64 0.17
CA ASP A 136 -11.38 11.63 -0.44
C ASP A 136 -9.93 11.87 -0.03
N LEU A 137 -9.22 10.81 0.35
CA LEU A 137 -7.81 10.89 0.70
C LEU A 137 -7.11 9.56 0.44
N THR A 138 -5.79 9.52 0.58
CA THR A 138 -5.06 8.25 0.59
C THR A 138 -4.11 8.21 1.76
N ALA A 139 -4.32 7.26 2.68
CA ALA A 139 -3.42 6.98 3.77
C ALA A 139 -3.11 5.48 3.84
N SER A 140 -1.88 5.11 4.24
CA SER A 140 -1.45 3.71 4.30
C SER A 140 -0.69 3.40 5.57
N LEU A 141 -0.61 2.12 5.94
CA LEU A 141 0.11 1.68 7.14
C LEU A 141 1.62 1.89 7.03
N ASN A 142 2.16 1.84 5.81
CA ASN A 142 3.58 1.98 5.58
C ASN A 142 3.96 3.43 5.26
N PRO A 143 4.77 4.11 6.09
CA PRO A 143 5.24 5.45 5.79
C PRO A 143 6.16 5.51 4.56
N SER A 144 6.65 4.37 4.05
CA SER A 144 7.61 4.31 2.94
C SER A 144 7.01 4.57 1.55
N PHE A 145 5.69 4.75 1.41
CA PHE A 145 5.09 5.34 0.19
C PHE A 145 5.31 6.84 0.11
N VAL A 146 5.85 7.45 1.17
CA VAL A 146 6.35 8.81 1.13
C VAL A 146 7.53 8.81 0.16
N ASP A 147 7.25 9.18 -1.10
CA ASP A 147 8.29 9.45 -2.11
C ASP A 147 9.50 10.08 -1.42
N THR A 148 10.63 9.38 -1.49
CA THR A 148 11.95 9.97 -1.30
C THR A 148 12.20 10.88 -2.50
N ALA A 149 11.36 11.90 -2.68
CA ALA A 149 11.66 13.02 -3.54
C ALA A 149 12.73 13.82 -2.81
N THR A 150 13.98 13.46 -3.10
CA THR A 150 15.14 14.35 -3.13
C THR A 150 15.14 15.41 -2.03
N GLN A 151 15.69 15.08 -0.86
CA GLN A 151 16.35 16.11 -0.06
C GLN A 151 17.60 16.51 -0.85
N PRO A 152 17.70 17.74 -1.39
CA PRO A 152 18.96 18.18 -1.97
C PRO A 152 19.98 18.14 -0.82
N ALA A 153 21.08 17.42 -1.04
CA ALA A 153 22.24 17.56 -0.18
C ALA A 153 22.53 19.06 -0.07
N ALA A 154 22.42 19.60 1.13
CA ALA A 154 22.83 20.97 1.39
C ALA A 154 24.31 21.07 1.02
N ASP A 155 24.58 21.79 -0.07
CA ASP A 155 25.91 22.15 -0.53
C ASP A 155 26.71 22.72 0.64
N SER A 156 27.59 21.89 1.21
CA SER A 156 28.63 22.37 2.12
C SER A 156 29.75 22.88 1.24
N LYS A 157 29.56 24.08 0.67
CA LYS A 157 30.62 24.82 0.01
C LYS A 157 31.63 25.20 1.09
N SER A 158 32.71 24.41 1.19
CA SER A 158 33.86 24.72 2.02
C SER A 158 34.49 26.02 1.53
N ALA A 159 34.20 27.12 2.24
CA ALA A 159 34.97 28.34 2.15
C ALA A 159 36.29 28.13 2.89
N THR A 160 37.38 27.93 2.14
CA THR A 160 38.74 28.10 2.68
C THR A 160 39.22 29.47 2.28
N LYS A 161 39.54 30.27 3.30
CA LYS A 161 40.27 31.53 3.23
C LYS A 161 41.77 31.25 3.35
#